data_AF-A0A0P9D7J0-F1
#
_entry.id   AF-A0A0P9D7J0-F1
#
_cell.length_a   1.000
_cell.length_b   1.000
_cell.length_c   1.000
_cell.angle_alpha   90.00
_cell.angle_beta   90.00
_cell.angle_gamma   90.00
#
_symmetry.space_group_name_H-M   'P 1'
#
loop_
_entity.id
_entity.type
_entity.pdbx_description
1 polymer ?
#
loop_
_entity_poly.entity_id
_entity_poly.type
_entity_poly.pdbx_seq_one_letter_code
_entity_poly.pdbx_strand_id
1 'polypeptide(L)' 'IGAVLLMLLGGLCYSVGVLVFASGRPNPFPPYFGTHEIWHLAVLAGSAAFFFVMLWYVLPFAS' A
#
# COMPACT_ATOMS: atom_id res chain seq x y z
N ILE A 1 2.44 17.60 -8.65
CA ILE A 1 3.51 16.56 -8.59
C ILE A 1 3.32 15.64 -7.39
N GLY A 2 3.19 16.17 -6.16
CA GLY A 2 3.04 15.33 -4.96
C GLY A 2 1.86 14.33 -4.98
N ALA A 3 0.69 14.74 -5.49
CA ALA A 3 -0.45 13.83 -5.67
C ALA A 3 -0.12 12.62 -6.55
N VAL A 4 0.57 12.85 -7.67
CA VAL A 4 0.96 11.80 -8.62
C VAL A 4 1.96 10.85 -7.96
N LEU A 5 2.91 11.36 -7.19
CA LEU A 5 3.87 10.52 -6.45
C LEU A 5 3.17 9.64 -5.41
N LEU A 6 2.22 10.19 -4.65
CA LEU A 6 1.43 9.41 -3.69
C LEU A 6 0.56 8.35 -4.39
N MET A 7 -0.03 8.67 -5.54
CA MET A 7 -0.78 7.71 -6.35
C MET A 7 0.10 6.58 -6.88
N LEU A 8 1.28 6.91 -7.41
CA LEU A 8 2.24 5.91 -7.88
C LEU A 8 2.74 5.04 -6.72
N LEU A 9 3.05 5.64 -5.57
CA LEU A 9 3.45 4.92 -4.36
C LEU A 9 2.34 3.98 -3.89
N GLY A 10 1.10 4.45 -3.83
CA GLY A 10 -0.05 3.65 -3.44
C GLY A 10 -0.26 2.45 -4.36
N GLY A 11 -0.19 2.66 -5.67
CA GLY A 11 -0.28 1.60 -6.67
C GLY A 11 0.87 0.59 -6.56
N LEU A 12 2.11 1.06 -6.38
CA LEU A 12 3.28 0.20 -6.20
C LEU A 12 3.16 -0.67 -4.95
N CYS A 13 2.71 -0.11 -3.82
CA CYS A 13 2.49 -0.88 -2.60
C CYS A 13 1.49 -2.02 -2.83
N TYR A 14 0.37 -1.76 -3.53
CA TYR A 14 -0.60 -2.80 -3.88
C TYR A 14 -0.02 -3.88 -4.79
N SER A 15 0.69 -3.48 -5.85
CA SER A 15 1.30 -4.44 -6.79
C SER A 15 2.36 -5.31 -6.11
N VAL A 16 3.27 -4.70 -5.36
CA VAL A 16 4.34 -5.42 -4.64
C VAL A 16 3.73 -6.34 -3.58
N GLY A 17 2.71 -5.89 -2.84
CA GLY A 17 2.02 -6.71 -1.84
C GLY A 17 1.48 -8.00 -2.46
N VAL A 18 0.80 -7.91 -3.61
CA VAL A 18 0.26 -9.09 -4.31
C VAL A 18 1.37 -10.02 -4.80
N LEU A 19 2.46 -9.48 -5.32
CA LEU A 19 3.61 -10.29 -5.75
C LEU A 19 4.24 -11.04 -4.58
N VAL A 20 4.41 -10.38 -3.43
CA VAL A 20 4.91 -11.01 -2.20
C VAL A 20 3.95 -12.12 -1.74
N PHE A 21 2.65 -11.84 -1.70
CA PHE A 21 1.64 -12.83 -1.35
C PHE A 21 1.70 -14.07 -2.24
N ALA A 22 1.69 -13.85 -3.56
CA ALA A 22 1.69 -14.91 -4.57
C ALA A 22 2.98 -15.73 -4.59
N SER A 23 4.12 -15.09 -4.30
CA SER A 23 5.42 -15.78 -4.27
C SER A 23 5.60 -16.71 -3.07
N GLY A 24 4.73 -16.63 -2.05
CA GLY A 24 4.81 -17.46 -0.84
C GLY A 24 6.09 -17.20 -0.01
N ARG A 25 6.85 -16.16 -0.34
CA ARG A 25 8.04 -15.68 0.37
C ARG A 25 8.03 -14.15 0.43
N PRO A 26 8.61 -13.51 1.46
CA PRO A 26 9.31 -14.10 2.60
C PRO A 26 8.34 -14.57 3.69
N ASN A 27 8.80 -15.51 4.53
CA ASN A 27 8.08 -15.96 5.72
C ASN A 27 8.94 -15.64 6.96
N PRO A 28 8.83 -14.42 7.53
CA PRO A 28 9.75 -13.95 8.56
C PRO A 28 9.64 -14.71 9.88
N PHE A 29 8.42 -15.04 10.31
CA PHE A 29 8.16 -15.71 11.59
C PHE A 29 7.00 -16.72 11.49
N PRO A 30 7.25 -17.95 10.98
CA PRO A 30 6.26 -19.00 11.00
C PRO A 30 5.92 -19.43 12.44
N PRO A 31 4.66 -19.76 12.79
CA PRO A 31 3.43 -19.66 11.99
C PRO A 31 2.67 -18.31 12.13
N TYR A 32 3.21 -17.34 12.86
CA TYR A 32 2.47 -16.14 13.28
C TYR A 32 2.50 -14.98 12.28
N PHE A 33 3.56 -14.89 11.45
CA PHE A 33 3.78 -13.77 10.54
C PHE A 33 4.53 -14.24 9.30
N GLY A 34 3.79 -14.31 8.18
CA GLY A 34 4.25 -14.73 6.88
C GLY A 34 3.86 -13.75 5.78
N THR A 35 3.62 -14.28 4.58
CA THR A 35 3.32 -13.45 3.40
C THR A 35 1.96 -12.77 3.46
N HIS A 36 0.99 -13.35 4.17
CA HIS A 36 -0.35 -12.78 4.31
C HIS A 36 -0.33 -11.47 5.10
N GLU A 37 0.41 -11.43 6.20
CA GLU A 37 0.55 -10.25 7.04
C GLU A 37 1.37 -9.17 6.33
N ILE A 38 2.41 -9.56 5.57
CA ILE A 38 3.16 -8.61 4.73
C ILE A 38 2.27 -7.99 3.65
N TRP A 39 1.39 -8.79 3.05
CA TRP A 39 0.40 -8.29 2.10
C TRP A 39 -0.54 -7.28 2.76
N HIS A 40 -1.05 -7.57 3.96
CA HIS A 40 -1.87 -6.61 4.71
C HIS A 40 -1.12 -5.30 4.97
N LEU A 41 0.14 -5.35 5.38
CA LEU A 41 0.95 -4.14 5.59
C LEU A 41 1.12 -3.33 4.29
N ALA A 42 1.35 -4.00 3.16
CA ALA A 42 1.48 -3.35 1.86
C ALA A 42 0.16 -2.69 1.43
N VAL A 43 -0.98 -3.37 1.62
CA VAL A 43 -2.32 -2.83 1.37
C VAL A 43 -2.61 -1.62 2.28
N LEU A 44 -2.24 -1.69 3.56
CA LEU A 44 -2.42 -0.60 4.52
C LEU A 44 -1.60 0.63 4.12
N ALA A 45 -0.33 0.44 3.74
CA ALA A 45 0.54 1.51 3.26
C ALA A 45 0.01 2.15 1.98
N GLY A 46 -0.45 1.33 1.02
CA GLY A 46 -1.04 1.83 -0.22
C GLY A 46 -2.32 2.61 0.00
N SER A 47 -3.18 2.11 0.90
CA SER A 47 -4.42 2.79 1.30
C SER A 47 -4.15 4.13 1.98
N ALA A 48 -3.14 4.20 2.86
CA ALA A 48 -2.73 5.44 3.49
C ALA A 48 -2.26 6.48 2.46
N ALA A 49 -1.46 6.06 1.47
CA ALA A 49 -1.02 6.96 0.40
C ALA A 49 -2.21 7.54 -0.38
N PHE A 50 -3.20 6.71 -0.77
CA PHE A 50 -4.41 7.19 -1.44
C PHE A 50 -5.30 8.05 -0.54
N PHE A 51 -5.39 7.73 0.75
CA PHE A 51 -6.09 8.58 1.72
C PHE A 51 -5.48 9.97 1.78
N PHE A 52 -4.15 10.09 1.80
CA PHE A 52 -3.47 11.39 1.77
C PHE A 52 -3.62 12.13 0.45
N VAL A 53 -3.77 11.42 -0.68
CA VAL A 53 -4.19 12.06 -1.95
C VAL A 53 -5.54 12.72 -1.77
N MET A 54 -6.52 11.99 -1.24
CA MET A 54 -7.86 12.54 -1.01
C MET A 54 -7.81 13.73 -0.04
N LEU A 55 -7.08 13.60 1.07
CA LEU A 55 -7.03 14.60 2.13
C LEU A 55 -6.35 15.90 1.71
N TRP A 56 -5.20 15.82 1.05
CA TRP A 56 -4.38 17.01 0.78
C TRP A 56 -4.56 17.59 -0.61
N TYR A 57 -5.04 16.77 -1.56
CA TYR A 57 -5.18 17.21 -2.94
C TYR A 57 -6.63 17.25 -3.36
N VAL A 58 -7.46 16.24 -3.08
CA VAL A 58 -8.85 16.26 -3.61
C VAL A 58 -9.77 17.16 -2.78
N LEU A 59 -9.78 16.98 -1.45
CA LEU A 59 -10.70 17.69 -0.56
C LEU A 59 -10.54 19.22 -0.61
N PRO A 60 -9.32 19.82 -0.60
CA PRO A 60 -9.16 21.27 -0.63
C PRO A 60 -9.61 21.94 -1.92
N PHE A 61 -9.72 21.21 -3.04
CA PHE A 61 -10.26 21.75 -4.29
C PHE A 61 -11.79 21.59 -4.40
N ALA A 62 -12.40 20.75 -3.57
CA ALA A 62 -13.84 20.49 -3.57
C ALA A 62 -14.62 21.46 -2.66
N SER A 63 -13.93 22.19 -1.78
CA SER A 63 -14.46 23.22 -0.89
C SER A 63 -14.26 24.62 -1.48
#